data_AF-A0A9D4CKW1-F1
#
_entry.id   AF-A0A9D4CKW1-F1
#
_cell.length_a   1.000
_cell.length_b   1.000
_cell.length_c   1.000
_cell.angle_alpha   90.00
_cell.angle_beta   90.00
_cell.angle_gamma   90.00
#
_symmetry.space_group_name_H-M   'P 1'
#
loop_
_entity.id
_entity.type
_entity.pdbx_description
1 polymer ?
#
loop_
_entity_poly.entity_id
_entity_poly.type
_entity_poly.pdbx_seq_one_letter_code
_entity_poly.pdbx_strand_id
1 'polypeptide(L)'
;MLSVKATCHQGNLKYGGAGRQCAANSLVAMQFAKHKDPENWNQTDLDTILSSGDSVYCSISLKNEANLLISELPTDTFHVEKTFSGSIFRNVSEPPFATLHDSLVVLK
;
A
#
# COMPACT_ATOMS: atom_id res chain seq x y z
N MET A 1 3.37 -16.33 -23.39
CA MET A 1 3.27 -15.30 -22.36
C MET A 1 2.02 -15.58 -21.54
N LEU A 2 2.16 -15.97 -20.27
CA LEU A 2 1.02 -16.08 -19.36
C LEU A 2 0.67 -14.68 -18.86
N SER A 3 -0.62 -14.33 -18.86
CA SER A 3 -1.11 -13.05 -18.37
C SER A 3 -2.01 -13.30 -17.17
N VAL A 4 -1.71 -12.60 -16.07
CA VAL A 4 -2.52 -12.57 -14.86
C VAL A 4 -3.09 -11.17 -14.71
N LYS A 5 -4.32 -11.05 -14.22
CA LYS A 5 -5.02 -9.78 -14.06
C LYS A 5 -5.60 -9.68 -12.65
N ALA A 6 -5.50 -8.49 -12.09
CA ALA A 6 -6.24 -8.09 -10.90
C ALA A 6 -7.75 -8.15 -11.15
N THR A 7 -8.55 -8.10 -10.08
CA THR A 7 -10.01 -8.03 -10.16
C THR A 7 -10.49 -6.71 -10.77
N CYS A 8 -9.71 -5.64 -10.62
CA CYS A 8 -9.99 -4.34 -11.22
C CYS A 8 -8.69 -3.58 -11.56
N HIS A 9 -8.82 -2.49 -12.32
CA HIS A 9 -7.70 -1.59 -12.63
C HIS A 9 -7.53 -0.47 -11.60
N GLN A 10 -6.39 0.21 -11.62
CA GLN A 10 -6.05 1.32 -10.71
C GLN A 10 -7.06 2.50 -10.74
N GLY A 11 -7.75 2.73 -11.87
CA GLY A 11 -8.81 3.75 -11.97
C GLY A 11 -10.16 3.37 -11.37
N ASN A 12 -10.26 2.25 -10.65
CA ASN A 12 -11.51 1.85 -10.02
C ASN A 12 -11.84 2.80 -8.85
N LEU A 13 -13.11 3.20 -8.71
CA LEU A 13 -13.58 4.17 -7.72
C LEU A 13 -13.40 3.71 -6.25
N LYS A 14 -13.07 2.44 -6.00
CA LYS A 14 -12.75 1.95 -4.66
C LYS A 14 -11.42 2.51 -4.10
N TYR A 15 -10.56 3.05 -4.96
CA TYR A 15 -9.25 3.57 -4.61
C TYR A 15 -9.30 5.09 -4.38
N GLY A 16 -8.66 5.57 -3.31
CA GLY A 16 -8.64 7.01 -2.99
C GLY A 16 -7.82 7.81 -4.01
N GLY A 17 -6.76 7.22 -4.53
CA GLY A 17 -5.91 7.75 -5.58
C GLY A 17 -6.29 7.31 -6.99
N ALA A 18 -7.54 6.90 -7.24
CA ALA A 18 -7.98 6.27 -8.48
C ALA A 18 -7.42 6.96 -9.73
N GLY A 19 -6.59 6.23 -10.49
CA GLY A 19 -6.00 6.70 -11.75
C GLY A 19 -4.67 7.45 -11.60
N ARG A 20 -4.27 7.82 -10.38
CA ARG A 20 -3.06 8.62 -10.09
C ARG A 20 -1.99 7.86 -9.30
N GLN A 21 -2.33 6.70 -8.75
CA GLN A 21 -1.44 5.89 -7.92
C GLN A 21 -0.46 5.01 -8.72
N CYS A 22 -0.30 5.23 -10.03
CA CYS A 22 0.49 4.36 -10.91
C CYS A 22 1.95 4.22 -10.48
N ALA A 23 2.61 5.33 -10.10
CA ALA A 23 3.99 5.32 -9.63
C ALA A 23 4.15 4.53 -8.34
N ALA A 24 3.19 4.67 -7.41
CA ALA A 24 3.16 3.92 -6.16
C ALA A 24 2.89 2.41 -6.41
N ASN A 25 1.97 2.07 -7.31
CA ASN A 25 1.73 0.68 -7.73
C ASN A 25 3.00 0.03 -8.29
N SER A 26 3.74 0.74 -9.16
CA SER A 26 5.00 0.24 -9.72
C SER A 26 6.06 0.02 -8.63
N LEU A 27 6.18 0.94 -7.68
CA LEU A 27 7.09 0.78 -6.54
C LEU A 27 6.76 -0.46 -5.71
N VAL A 28 5.49 -0.61 -5.34
CA VAL A 28 5.01 -1.76 -4.56
C VAL A 28 5.23 -3.07 -5.33
N ALA A 29 4.98 -3.09 -6.63
CA ALA A 29 5.21 -4.27 -7.47
C ALA A 29 6.70 -4.68 -7.49
N MET A 30 7.61 -3.71 -7.65
CA MET A 30 9.06 -3.97 -7.59
C MET A 30 9.48 -4.50 -6.22
N GLN A 31 8.90 -3.97 -5.14
CA GLN A 31 9.19 -4.45 -3.79
C GLN A 31 8.61 -5.85 -3.54
N PHE A 32 7.41 -6.14 -4.05
CA PHE A 32 6.79 -7.44 -3.95
C PHE A 32 7.58 -8.51 -4.72
N ALA A 33 8.14 -8.16 -5.87
CA ALA A 33 9.00 -9.04 -6.67
C ALA A 33 10.24 -9.55 -5.94
N LYS A 34 10.72 -8.82 -4.91
CA LYS A 34 11.82 -9.28 -4.04
C LYS A 34 11.42 -10.41 -3.10
N HIS A 35 10.11 -10.56 -2.82
CA HIS A 35 9.58 -11.55 -1.88
C HIS A 35 8.93 -12.74 -2.58
N LYS A 36 8.38 -12.52 -3.79
CA LYS A 36 7.73 -13.54 -4.59
C LYS A 36 8.02 -13.31 -6.07
N ASP A 37 8.51 -14.36 -6.72
CA ASP A 37 8.79 -14.36 -8.16
C ASP A 37 7.57 -13.90 -8.97
N PRO A 38 7.69 -12.87 -9.83
CA PRO A 38 6.65 -12.42 -10.75
C PRO A 38 5.98 -13.53 -11.58
N GLU A 39 6.69 -14.62 -11.90
CA GLU A 39 6.12 -15.75 -12.65
C GLU A 39 5.04 -16.51 -11.86
N ASN A 40 5.08 -16.41 -10.53
CA ASN A 40 4.15 -17.08 -9.62
C ASN A 40 3.03 -16.17 -9.11
N TRP A 41 2.94 -14.94 -9.61
CA TRP A 41 1.90 -14.00 -9.20
C TRP A 41 0.53 -14.48 -9.67
N ASN A 42 -0.46 -14.32 -8.80
CA ASN A 42 -1.86 -14.60 -9.07
C ASN A 42 -2.70 -13.32 -8.94
N GLN A 43 -4.01 -13.45 -9.17
CA GLN A 43 -4.93 -12.32 -9.09
C GLN A 43 -4.90 -11.63 -7.72
N THR A 44 -4.82 -12.40 -6.62
CA THR A 44 -4.77 -11.87 -5.27
C THR A 44 -3.51 -11.05 -5.03
N ASP A 45 -2.35 -11.49 -5.53
CA ASP A 45 -1.10 -10.73 -5.42
C ASP A 45 -1.23 -9.36 -6.14
N LEU A 46 -1.83 -9.34 -7.34
CA LEU A 46 -2.06 -8.10 -8.08
C LEU A 46 -3.07 -7.18 -7.37
N ASP A 47 -4.13 -7.73 -6.79
CA ASP A 47 -5.09 -6.96 -5.99
C ASP A 47 -4.44 -6.36 -4.73
N THR A 48 -3.53 -7.09 -4.09
CA THR A 48 -2.72 -6.59 -2.97
C THR A 48 -1.80 -5.47 -3.43
N ILE A 49 -1.08 -5.64 -4.54
CA ILE A 49 -0.19 -4.61 -5.09
C ILE A 49 -0.96 -3.30 -5.36
N LEU A 50 -2.14 -3.38 -5.99
CA LEU A 50 -2.97 -2.20 -6.26
C LEU A 50 -3.48 -1.53 -4.99
N SER A 51 -3.87 -2.31 -3.98
CA SER A 51 -4.40 -1.77 -2.72
C SER A 51 -3.31 -1.14 -1.86
N SER A 52 -2.14 -1.77 -1.80
CA SER A 52 -0.96 -1.21 -1.12
C SER A 52 -0.42 0.02 -1.85
N GLY A 53 -0.39 0.02 -3.19
CA GLY A 53 0.03 1.19 -3.97
C GLY A 53 -0.91 2.38 -3.79
N ASP A 54 -2.23 2.16 -3.71
CA ASP A 54 -3.19 3.20 -3.37
C ASP A 54 -2.96 3.77 -1.95
N SER A 55 -2.67 2.90 -0.97
CA SER A 55 -2.36 3.33 0.40
C SER A 55 -1.08 4.18 0.46
N VAL A 56 -0.03 3.78 -0.27
CA VAL A 56 1.22 4.57 -0.39
C VAL A 56 0.96 5.90 -1.08
N TYR A 57 0.18 5.91 -2.17
CA TYR A 57 -0.20 7.16 -2.82
C TYR A 57 -0.94 8.09 -1.85
N CYS A 58 -1.96 7.58 -1.16
CA CYS A 58 -2.77 8.38 -0.25
C CYS A 58 -1.98 8.92 0.95
N SER A 59 -0.96 8.19 1.43
CA SER A 59 -0.13 8.65 2.55
C SER A 59 0.84 9.77 2.16
N ILE A 60 1.24 9.86 0.89
CA ILE A 60 2.12 10.91 0.36
C ILE A 60 1.31 12.09 -0.15
N SER A 61 0.22 11.81 -0.86
CA SER A 61 -0.63 12.77 -1.57
C SER A 61 -1.54 13.57 -0.64
N LEU A 62 -1.11 13.85 0.60
CA LEU A 62 -1.88 14.44 1.69
C LEU A 62 -2.60 15.75 1.36
N LYS A 63 -2.28 16.42 0.24
CA LYS A 63 -2.80 17.77 -0.07
C LYS A 63 -3.04 18.10 -1.54
N ASN A 64 -2.64 17.27 -2.50
CA ASN A 64 -2.74 17.63 -3.92
C ASN A 64 -3.07 16.41 -4.76
N GLU A 65 -4.19 16.42 -5.49
CA GLU A 65 -4.66 15.33 -6.36
C GLU A 65 -3.82 15.20 -7.65
N ALA A 66 -2.51 15.32 -7.53
CA ALA A 66 -1.55 15.22 -8.62
C ALA A 66 -0.98 13.80 -8.72
N ASN A 67 -0.37 13.50 -9.86
CA ASN A 67 0.47 12.30 -10.00
C ASN A 67 1.77 12.51 -9.22
N LEU A 68 2.30 11.44 -8.62
CA LEU A 68 3.57 11.49 -7.89
C LEU A 68 4.78 11.49 -8.85
N LEU A 69 5.75 12.33 -8.54
CA LEU A 69 7.10 12.28 -9.10
C LEU A 69 7.92 11.15 -8.44
N ILE A 70 8.95 10.66 -9.13
CA ILE A 70 9.85 9.64 -8.58
C ILE A 70 10.54 10.14 -7.29
N SER A 71 10.88 11.42 -7.22
CA SER A 71 11.48 12.04 -6.03
C SER A 71 10.53 12.11 -4.82
N GLU A 72 9.23 11.97 -5.05
CA GLU A 72 8.21 11.95 -4.00
C GLU A 72 7.88 10.52 -3.56
N LEU A 73 8.36 9.52 -4.32
CA LEU A 73 8.25 8.14 -3.89
C LEU A 73 9.17 7.91 -2.71
N PRO A 74 8.68 7.21 -1.70
CA PRO A 74 9.43 7.10 -0.48
C PRO A 74 10.56 6.08 -0.76
N THR A 75 11.75 6.35 -0.21
CA THR A 75 13.00 5.68 -0.62
C THR A 75 13.47 4.63 0.37
N ASP A 76 13.06 4.76 1.63
CA ASP A 76 13.34 3.78 2.68
C ASP A 76 12.54 2.49 2.45
N THR A 77 12.97 1.35 2.95
CA THR A 77 12.26 0.08 2.74
C THR A 77 10.87 0.10 3.42
N PHE A 78 9.80 0.39 2.68
CA PHE A 78 8.43 0.13 3.17
C PHE A 78 8.23 -1.38 3.16
N HIS A 79 7.98 -1.93 4.33
CA HIS A 79 7.52 -3.30 4.44
C HIS A 79 6.16 -3.35 3.77
N VAL A 80 6.08 -4.05 2.63
CA VAL A 80 4.80 -4.50 2.07
C VAL A 80 4.34 -5.59 3.02
N GLU A 81 3.88 -5.18 4.20
CA GLU A 81 3.30 -6.12 5.14
C GLU A 81 2.09 -6.73 4.45
N LYS A 82 2.13 -8.06 4.28
CA LYS A 82 0.93 -8.87 4.10
C LYS A 82 -0.09 -8.31 5.07
N THR A 83 -1.22 -7.86 4.55
CA THR A 83 -2.35 -7.35 5.31
C THR A 83 -2.50 -8.11 6.62
N PHE A 84 -1.89 -7.62 7.69
CA PHE A 84 -2.35 -7.95 9.00
C PHE A 84 -3.58 -7.06 9.13
N SER A 85 -4.74 -7.69 8.99
CA SER A 85 -5.93 -7.23 9.69
C SER A 85 -5.59 -7.25 11.19
N GLY A 86 -4.88 -6.21 11.62
CA GLY A 86 -4.21 -6.11 12.91
C GLY A 86 -3.98 -4.64 13.21
N SER A 87 -5.07 -3.99 13.65
CA SER A 87 -5.12 -2.76 14.45
C SER A 87 -3.97 -1.75 14.34
N ILE A 88 -3.71 -1.21 13.14
CA ILE A 88 -3.27 0.20 13.00
C ILE A 88 -4.47 1.14 12.71
N PHE A 89 -5.66 0.57 12.51
CA PHE A 89 -6.93 1.27 12.53
C PHE A 89 -7.96 0.43 13.32
N ARG A 90 -7.80 0.35 14.64
CA ARG A 90 -8.88 -0.17 15.48
C ARG A 90 -9.96 0.91 15.55
N ASN A 91 -11.20 0.53 15.27
CA ASN A 91 -12.37 1.35 15.53
C ASN A 91 -12.31 1.86 16.99
N VAL A 92 -12.62 3.15 17.20
CA VAL A 92 -12.47 3.92 18.46
C VAL A 92 -13.26 3.31 19.63
N SER A 93 -14.09 2.30 19.39
CA SER A 93 -15.05 1.77 20.35
C SER A 93 -14.58 0.63 21.26
N GLU A 94 -13.36 0.06 21.13
CA GLU A 94 -12.95 -1.06 22.01
C GLU A 94 -11.50 -1.02 22.55
N PRO A 95 -11.31 -1.08 23.89
CA PRO A 95 -10.00 -1.13 24.55
C PRO A 95 -9.30 -2.51 24.46
N PRO A 96 -7.99 -2.61 24.76
CA PRO A 96 -7.06 -1.51 25.06
C PRO A 96 -6.65 -0.81 23.77
N PHE A 97 -6.78 0.51 23.74
CA PHE A 97 -6.22 1.34 22.68
C PHE A 97 -4.77 1.63 23.05
N ALA A 98 -3.82 1.24 22.21
CA ALA A 98 -2.46 1.75 22.28
C ALA A 98 -2.38 2.88 21.26
N THR A 99 -2.13 4.10 21.74
CA THR A 99 -1.87 5.25 20.87
C THR A 99 -0.45 5.17 20.33
N LEU A 100 -0.18 5.88 19.22
CA LEU A 100 1.20 6.04 18.70
C LEU A 100 2.17 6.55 19.79
N HIS A 101 1.65 7.33 20.74
CA HIS A 101 2.41 7.81 21.90
C HIS A 101 2.83 6.64 22.81
N ASP A 102 1.95 5.68 23.07
CA ASP A 102 2.25 4.51 23.90
C ASP A 102 3.32 3.61 23.27
N SER A 103 3.34 3.48 21.94
CA SER A 103 4.36 2.71 21.22
C SER A 103 5.74 3.38 21.22
N LEU A 104 5.79 4.71 21.27
CA LEU A 104 7.04 5.48 21.28
C LEU A 104 7.71 5.52 22.67
N VAL A 105 6.95 5.31 23.74
CA VAL A 105 7.49 5.29 25.12
C VAL A 105 8.31 4.02 25.40
N VAL A 106 8.06 2.92 24.69
CA VAL A 106 8.76 1.63 24.87
C VAL A 106 10.16 1.61 24.24
N LEU A 107 10.52 2.63 23.45
CA LEU A 107 11.82 2.76 22.79
C LEU A 107 12.83 3.64 23.56
N LYS A 108 12.65 3.82 24.86
CA LYS A 108 13.65 4.38 25.78
C LYS A 108 14.19 3.30 26.71
#